data_AF-A0A1F8XMQ7-F1
#
_entry.id   AF-A0A1F8XMQ7-F1
#
_cell.length_a   1.000
_cell.length_b   1.000
_cell.length_c   1.000
_cell.angle_alpha   90.00
_cell.angle_beta   90.00
_cell.angle_gamma   90.00
#
_symmetry.space_group_name_H-M   'P 1'
#
loop_
_entity.id
_entity.type
_entity.pdbx_description
1 polymer ?
#
loop_
_entity_poly.entity_id
_entity_poly.type
_entity_poly.pdbx_seq_one_letter_code
_entity_poly.pdbx_strand_id
1 'polypeptide(L)'
;MKLKIQIGEPRGFDAGDGTNRFTATVVEGMSGSREVDALPKAADLLTGSKTVDRLVEYWFVAYTSPIQYEGSSFSSLLFVPRYKTKQAPLEMLAEGERLVFNAVWRQDGQPWDAQSVKAAQEGGIEIGGMLVANAEMEKE
;
A
#
# COMPACT_ATOMS: atom_id res chain seq x y z
N MET A 1 -4.66 -14.57 5.02
CA MET A 1 -3.83 -13.96 6.09
C MET A 1 -4.60 -12.80 6.71
N LYS A 2 -4.65 -12.70 8.04
CA LYS A 2 -5.23 -11.54 8.75
C LYS A 2 -4.13 -10.60 9.22
N LEU A 3 -4.39 -9.30 9.08
CA LEU A 3 -3.47 -8.23 9.42
C LEU A 3 -4.14 -7.31 10.42
N LYS A 4 -3.35 -6.88 11.40
CA LYS A 4 -3.71 -5.75 12.25
C LYS A 4 -3.16 -4.49 11.61
N ILE A 5 -4.06 -3.58 11.27
CA ILE A 5 -3.75 -2.32 10.60
C ILE A 5 -3.88 -1.18 11.61
N GLN A 6 -2.91 -0.28 11.58
CA GLN A 6 -2.91 0.96 12.34
C GLN A 6 -2.70 2.13 11.38
N ILE A 7 -3.64 3.06 11.37
CA ILE A 7 -3.57 4.31 10.59
C ILE A 7 -3.37 5.48 11.56
N GLY A 8 -2.64 6.51 11.13
CA GLY A 8 -2.40 7.72 11.91
C GLY A 8 -2.16 8.92 11.00
N GLU A 9 -2.19 10.12 11.57
CA GLU A 9 -1.99 11.36 10.79
C GLU A 9 -0.63 11.36 10.05
N PRO A 10 -0.55 11.89 8.80
CA PRO A 10 0.68 11.90 8.01
C PRO A 10 1.88 12.60 8.67
N ARG A 11 1.64 13.46 9.67
CA ARG A 11 2.64 14.35 10.29
C ARG A 11 3.26 13.83 11.59
N GLY A 12 2.86 12.67 12.12
CA GLY A 12 3.38 12.07 13.38
C GLY A 12 3.83 10.60 13.25
N PHE A 13 4.26 10.23 12.05
CA PHE A 13 3.94 8.93 11.44
C PHE A 13 4.64 7.67 12.02
N ASP A 14 5.85 7.77 12.59
CA ASP A 14 6.55 6.61 13.16
C ASP A 14 5.89 6.05 14.43
N ALA A 15 5.11 6.86 15.14
CA ALA A 15 4.51 6.43 16.40
C ALA A 15 3.27 5.56 16.16
N GLY A 16 2.44 5.92 15.17
CA GLY A 16 1.04 5.52 15.15
C GLY A 16 0.39 5.92 16.49
N ASP A 17 -0.40 6.99 16.49
CA ASP A 17 -1.04 7.50 17.72
C ASP A 17 -1.95 6.46 18.43
N GLY A 18 -2.29 5.36 17.75
CA GLY A 18 -2.95 4.19 18.33
C GLY A 18 -4.47 4.34 18.35
N THR A 19 -4.98 5.43 17.79
CA THR A 19 -6.37 5.82 17.86
C THR A 19 -7.23 5.09 16.83
N ASN A 20 -6.65 4.74 15.68
CA ASN A 20 -7.38 4.09 14.58
C ASN A 20 -6.74 2.75 14.21
N ARG A 21 -7.36 1.67 14.68
CA ARG A 21 -6.94 0.29 14.41
C ARG A 21 -8.09 -0.52 13.85
N PHE A 22 -7.79 -1.39 12.90
CA PHE A 22 -8.75 -2.32 12.32
C PHE A 22 -8.07 -3.59 11.83
N THR A 23 -8.87 -4.64 11.66
CA THR A 23 -8.42 -5.89 11.06
C THR A 23 -8.68 -5.86 9.56
N ALA A 24 -7.70 -6.31 8.78
CA ALA A 24 -7.82 -6.52 7.35
C ALA A 24 -7.50 -7.98 6.99
N THR A 25 -8.20 -8.52 6.00
CA THR A 25 -7.96 -9.87 5.48
C THR A 25 -7.38 -9.77 4.08
N VAL A 26 -6.16 -10.25 3.90
CA VAL A 26 -5.50 -10.31 2.58
C VAL A 26 -6.34 -11.18 1.65
N VAL A 27 -6.58 -10.67 0.45
CA VAL A 27 -7.33 -11.36 -0.61
C VAL A 27 -6.39 -12.33 -1.31
N GLU A 28 -6.74 -13.62 -1.30
CA GLU A 28 -5.93 -14.65 -1.93
C GLU A 28 -5.81 -14.42 -3.44
N GLY A 29 -4.60 -14.59 -3.98
CA GLY A 29 -4.30 -14.35 -5.39
C GLY A 29 -4.23 -12.87 -5.81
N MET A 30 -4.52 -11.93 -4.92
CA MET A 30 -4.51 -10.49 -5.22
C MET A 30 -3.26 -9.81 -4.65
N SER A 31 -2.11 -10.22 -5.17
CA SER A 31 -0.81 -9.60 -4.91
C SER A 31 0.08 -9.68 -6.14
N GLY A 32 1.06 -8.81 -6.23
CA GLY A 32 1.99 -8.83 -7.34
C GLY A 32 3.09 -7.80 -7.21
N SER A 33 3.84 -7.66 -8.30
CA SER A 33 4.90 -6.67 -8.43
C SER A 33 5.00 -6.15 -9.86
N ARG A 34 5.60 -4.98 -10.03
CA ARG A 34 6.00 -4.46 -11.33
C ARG A 34 7.33 -3.73 -11.23
N GLU A 35 8.11 -3.77 -12.30
CA GLU A 35 9.26 -2.88 -12.43
C GLU A 35 8.76 -1.50 -12.86
N VAL A 36 9.21 -0.48 -12.14
CA VAL A 36 9.00 0.93 -12.46
C VAL A 36 10.35 1.63 -12.54
N ASP A 37 10.46 2.60 -13.45
CA ASP A 37 11.65 3.43 -13.51
C ASP A 37 11.74 4.26 -12.23
N ALA A 38 12.85 4.16 -11.51
CA ALA A 38 13.10 5.04 -10.39
C ALA A 38 13.21 6.48 -10.91
N LEU A 39 12.72 7.44 -10.12
CA LEU A 39 12.93 8.85 -10.42
C LEU A 39 14.44 9.11 -10.60
N PRO A 40 14.87 9.87 -11.63
CA PRO A 40 16.27 10.18 -11.84
C PRO A 40 16.86 10.80 -10.57
N LYS A 41 18.04 10.36 -10.14
CA LYS A 41 18.71 11.01 -9.03
C LYS A 41 19.02 12.45 -9.45
N ALA A 42 19.04 13.39 -8.50
CA ALA A 42 19.38 14.78 -8.79
C ALA A 42 20.75 14.90 -9.52
N ALA A 43 21.69 14.00 -9.22
CA ALA A 43 22.98 13.91 -9.91
C ALA A 43 22.85 13.48 -11.38
N ASP A 44 21.92 12.58 -11.72
CA ASP A 44 21.67 12.14 -13.10
C ASP A 44 21.09 13.30 -13.95
N LEU A 45 20.25 14.13 -13.35
CA LEU A 45 19.72 15.36 -13.98
C LEU A 45 20.81 16.40 -14.25
N LEU A 46 21.81 16.51 -13.37
CA LEU A 46 22.90 17.48 -13.48
C LEU A 46 24.02 17.02 -14.43
N THR A 47 24.26 15.71 -14.53
CA THR A 47 25.37 15.15 -15.32
C THR A 47 24.94 14.67 -16.71
N GLY A 48 23.63 14.63 -16.99
CA GLY A 48 23.10 14.04 -18.22
C GLY A 48 23.25 12.51 -18.29
N SER A 49 23.67 11.88 -17.19
CA SER A 49 23.75 10.42 -17.07
C SER A 49 22.34 9.83 -17.06
N LYS A 50 22.09 8.81 -17.89
CA LYS A 50 20.81 8.07 -17.93
C LYS A 50 20.95 6.69 -17.28
N THR A 51 21.47 6.65 -16.05
CA THR A 51 21.34 5.46 -15.22
C THR A 51 19.90 5.42 -14.69
N VAL A 52 19.01 4.77 -15.42
CA VAL A 52 17.64 4.52 -14.96
C VAL A 52 17.70 3.30 -14.04
N ASP A 53 17.82 3.55 -12.74
CA ASP A 53 17.65 2.49 -11.74
C ASP A 53 16.21 1.95 -11.86
N ARG A 54 16.05 0.63 -11.94
CA ARG A 54 14.72 0.00 -11.88
C ARG A 54 14.35 -0.29 -10.44
N LEU A 55 13.12 0.04 -10.06
CA LEU A 55 12.55 -0.26 -8.76
C LEU A 55 11.43 -1.28 -8.91
N VAL A 56 11.39 -2.29 -8.04
CA VAL A 56 10.29 -3.24 -7.99
C VAL A 56 9.25 -2.69 -7.01
N GLU A 57 8.10 -2.31 -7.54
CA GLU A 57 6.93 -1.91 -6.75
C GLU A 57 6.08 -3.16 -6.49
N TYR A 58 5.96 -3.56 -5.23
CA TYR A 58 5.07 -4.63 -4.80
C TYR A 58 3.70 -4.08 -4.43
N TRP A 59 2.67 -4.94 -4.49
CA TRP A 59 1.33 -4.59 -4.04
C TRP A 59 0.55 -5.83 -3.58
N PHE A 60 -0.45 -5.61 -2.73
CA PHE A 60 -1.48 -6.60 -2.43
C PHE A 60 -2.80 -5.93 -2.05
N VAL A 61 -3.90 -6.68 -2.12
CA VAL A 61 -5.22 -6.21 -1.71
C VAL A 61 -5.64 -6.87 -0.41
N ALA A 62 -6.29 -6.10 0.47
CA ALA A 62 -6.98 -6.64 1.64
C ALA A 62 -8.38 -6.05 1.80
N TYR A 63 -9.30 -6.86 2.31
CA TYR A 63 -10.65 -6.45 2.69
C TYR A 63 -10.73 -6.11 4.18
N THR A 64 -11.59 -5.16 4.51
CA THR A 64 -11.89 -4.74 5.88
C THR A 64 -13.40 -4.71 6.06
N SER A 65 -13.88 -4.73 7.31
CA SER A 65 -15.21 -4.18 7.59
C SER A 65 -15.27 -2.73 7.11
N PRO A 66 -16.43 -2.20 6.67
CA PRO A 66 -16.53 -0.81 6.23
C PRO A 66 -15.98 0.16 7.29
N ILE A 67 -15.02 0.99 6.90
CA ILE A 67 -14.35 1.96 7.76
C ILE A 67 -14.78 3.36 7.33
N GLN A 68 -15.19 4.17 8.30
CA GLN A 68 -15.44 5.59 8.12
C GLN A 68 -14.18 6.36 8.55
N TYR A 69 -13.60 7.15 7.66
CA TYR A 69 -12.41 7.96 7.92
C TYR A 69 -12.53 9.31 7.22
N GLU A 70 -12.50 10.41 7.99
CA GLU A 70 -12.57 11.79 7.47
C GLU A 70 -13.69 12.04 6.44
N GLY A 71 -14.88 11.43 6.66
CA GLY A 71 -16.03 11.56 5.75
C GLY A 71 -15.99 10.66 4.52
N SER A 72 -14.95 9.84 4.37
CA SER A 72 -14.86 8.77 3.37
C SER A 72 -15.20 7.41 3.96
N SER A 73 -15.62 6.47 3.10
CA SER A 73 -15.90 5.09 3.47
C SER A 73 -15.17 4.12 2.55
N PHE A 74 -14.54 3.10 3.11
CA PHE A 74 -13.89 2.04 2.34
C PHE A 74 -13.98 0.68 3.03
N SER A 75 -13.99 -0.39 2.24
CA SER A 75 -13.98 -1.79 2.71
C SER A 75 -12.92 -2.63 2.02
N SER A 76 -12.13 -2.03 1.12
CA SER A 76 -11.07 -2.67 0.37
C SER A 76 -9.94 -1.67 0.16
N LEU A 77 -8.72 -2.12 0.39
CA LEU A 77 -7.51 -1.30 0.29
C LEU A 77 -6.47 -2.03 -0.55
N LEU A 78 -5.86 -1.28 -1.47
CA LEU A 78 -4.66 -1.70 -2.18
C LEU A 78 -3.46 -1.16 -1.40
N PHE A 79 -2.61 -2.06 -0.93
CA PHE A 79 -1.43 -1.76 -0.14
C PHE A 79 -0.20 -1.77 -1.04
N VAL A 80 0.53 -0.66 -1.04
CA VAL A 80 1.82 -0.51 -1.73
C VAL A 80 2.87 -0.17 -0.66
N PRO A 81 3.98 -0.91 -0.53
CA PRO A 81 5.01 -0.59 0.44
C PRO A 81 5.50 0.84 0.25
N ARG A 82 5.54 1.60 1.34
CA ARG A 82 6.03 2.99 1.30
C ARG A 82 7.54 3.05 1.13
N TYR A 83 8.25 2.04 1.65
CA TYR A 83 9.69 1.92 1.60
C TYR A 83 10.08 0.71 0.77
N LYS A 84 11.29 0.74 0.22
CA LYS A 84 11.85 -0.39 -0.54
C LYS A 84 11.91 -1.63 0.35
N THR A 85 11.29 -2.71 -0.09
CA THR A 85 11.32 -4.00 0.59
C THR A 85 12.44 -4.88 0.05
N LYS A 86 12.89 -5.84 0.88
CA LYS A 86 13.91 -6.83 0.48
C LYS A 86 13.30 -7.97 -0.35
N GLN A 87 12.04 -8.30 -0.08
CA GLN A 87 11.26 -9.35 -0.74
C GLN A 87 9.77 -8.94 -0.78
N ALA A 88 8.89 -9.88 -1.14
CA ALA A 88 7.46 -9.61 -1.21
C ALA A 88 6.89 -9.25 0.18
N PRO A 89 6.04 -8.21 0.30
CA PRO A 89 5.58 -7.72 1.59
C PRO A 89 4.76 -8.75 2.38
N LEU A 90 4.02 -9.63 1.70
CA LEU A 90 3.26 -10.69 2.37
C LEU A 90 4.17 -11.73 3.04
N GLU A 91 5.34 -12.01 2.47
CA GLU A 91 6.33 -12.92 3.08
C GLU A 91 6.92 -12.30 4.33
N MET A 92 7.35 -11.04 4.26
CA MET A 92 7.89 -10.30 5.40
C MET A 92 6.85 -10.16 6.54
N LEU A 93 5.57 -9.92 6.21
CA LEU A 93 4.49 -9.91 7.20
C LEU A 93 4.29 -11.29 7.83
N ALA A 94 4.40 -12.38 7.06
CA ALA A 94 4.31 -13.75 7.58
C ALA A 94 5.47 -14.10 8.53
N GLU A 95 6.65 -13.52 8.30
CA GLU A 95 7.83 -13.63 9.18
C GLU A 95 7.68 -12.78 10.46
N GLY A 96 6.59 -12.01 10.58
CA GLY A 96 6.29 -11.17 11.73
C GLY A 96 6.91 -9.77 11.67
N GLU A 97 7.44 -9.35 10.51
CA GLU A 97 7.88 -7.97 10.33
C GLU A 97 6.69 -7.01 10.32
N ARG A 98 6.89 -5.83 10.90
CA ARG A 98 5.96 -4.71 10.78
C ARG A 98 6.37 -3.84 9.61
N LEU A 99 5.43 -3.58 8.71
CA LEU A 99 5.68 -2.81 7.48
C LEU A 99 4.76 -1.59 7.38
N VAL A 100 5.23 -0.61 6.61
CA VAL A 100 4.52 0.64 6.33
C VAL A 100 4.08 0.66 4.88
N PHE A 101 2.82 0.97 4.66
CA PHE A 101 2.18 0.99 3.35
C PHE A 101 1.49 2.31 3.08
N ASN A 102 1.43 2.67 1.80
CA ASN A 102 0.38 3.51 1.27
C ASN A 102 -0.81 2.58 0.98
N ALA A 103 -1.93 2.80 1.66
CA ALA A 103 -3.17 2.06 1.50
C ALA A 103 -4.19 2.93 0.78
N VAL A 104 -4.58 2.54 -0.43
CA VAL A 104 -5.45 3.35 -1.31
C VAL A 104 -6.80 2.69 -1.50
N TRP A 105 -7.85 3.51 -1.56
CA TRP A 105 -9.20 3.08 -1.92
C TRP A 105 -9.66 3.78 -3.20
N ARG A 106 -10.61 3.16 -3.91
CA ARG A 106 -11.18 3.72 -5.14
C ARG A 106 -12.15 4.86 -4.82
N GLN A 107 -12.21 5.86 -5.69
CA GLN A 107 -13.14 6.99 -5.52
C GLN A 107 -14.61 6.57 -5.62
N ASP A 108 -14.91 5.54 -6.42
CA ASP A 108 -16.24 4.96 -6.56
C ASP A 108 -16.65 4.03 -5.39
N GLY A 109 -15.76 3.83 -4.41
CA GLY A 109 -15.99 2.99 -3.23
C GLY A 109 -16.09 1.49 -3.51
N GLN A 110 -15.89 1.06 -4.77
CA GLN A 110 -15.94 -0.34 -5.14
C GLN A 110 -14.68 -1.08 -4.64
N PRO A 111 -14.75 -2.41 -4.45
CA PRO A 111 -13.58 -3.19 -4.05
C PRO A 111 -12.50 -3.21 -5.12
N TRP A 112 -11.26 -3.48 -4.70
CA TRP A 112 -10.16 -3.76 -5.64
C TRP A 112 -10.28 -5.18 -6.19
N ASP A 113 -10.24 -5.29 -7.52
CA ASP A 113 -10.11 -6.54 -8.26
C ASP A 113 -8.92 -6.48 -9.23
N ALA A 114 -8.60 -7.59 -9.90
CA ALA A 114 -7.42 -7.65 -10.76
C ALA A 114 -7.48 -6.65 -11.93
N GLN A 115 -8.67 -6.42 -12.49
CA GLN A 115 -8.85 -5.47 -13.60
C GLN A 115 -8.71 -4.04 -13.09
N SER A 116 -9.26 -3.73 -11.93
CA SER A 116 -9.21 -2.40 -11.35
C SER A 116 -7.79 -2.05 -10.89
N VAL A 117 -7.03 -3.00 -10.34
CA VAL A 117 -5.60 -2.78 -10.00
C VAL A 117 -4.80 -2.46 -11.26
N LYS A 118 -4.99 -3.23 -12.34
CA LYS A 118 -4.33 -2.97 -13.62
C LYS A 118 -4.71 -1.60 -14.19
N ALA A 119 -5.99 -1.27 -14.19
CA ALA A 119 -6.47 0.02 -14.67
C ALA A 119 -5.89 1.18 -13.83
N ALA A 120 -5.79 1.05 -12.51
CA ALA A 120 -5.16 2.07 -11.67
C ALA A 120 -3.66 2.24 -11.96
N GLN A 121 -2.95 1.14 -12.22
CA GLN A 121 -1.54 1.17 -12.62
C GLN A 121 -1.30 1.90 -13.95
N GLU A 122 -2.30 1.88 -14.84
CA GLU A 122 -2.33 2.56 -16.14
C GLU A 122 -2.93 3.98 -16.06
N GLY A 123 -3.35 4.43 -14.87
CA GLY A 123 -3.96 5.74 -14.64
C GLY A 123 -5.44 5.85 -15.06
N GLY A 124 -6.10 4.73 -15.31
CA GLY A 124 -7.50 4.65 -15.73
C GLY A 124 -8.54 4.58 -14.60
N ILE A 125 -8.11 4.52 -13.33
CA ILE A 125 -8.99 4.57 -12.16
C ILE A 125 -8.56 5.68 -11.22
N GLU A 126 -9.53 6.49 -10.81
CA GLU A 126 -9.33 7.54 -9.81
C GLU A 126 -9.26 6.97 -8.39
N ILE A 127 -8.27 7.44 -7.65
CA ILE A 127 -8.04 7.09 -6.24
C ILE A 127 -8.88 8.03 -5.38
N GLY A 128 -9.73 7.48 -4.52
CA GLY A 128 -10.57 8.27 -3.60
C GLY A 128 -9.78 8.89 -2.46
N GLY A 129 -8.67 8.24 -2.10
CA GLY A 129 -7.67 8.77 -1.19
C GLY A 129 -6.61 7.74 -0.83
N MET A 130 -5.70 8.15 0.03
CA MET A 130 -4.58 7.34 0.50
C MET A 130 -4.44 7.52 2.01
N LEU A 131 -4.36 6.40 2.72
CA LEU A 131 -3.91 6.34 4.10
C LEU A 131 -2.48 5.85 4.13
N VAL A 132 -1.75 6.26 5.16
CA VAL A 132 -0.48 5.61 5.46
C VAL A 132 -0.72 4.67 6.64
N ALA A 133 -0.43 3.39 6.43
CA ALA A 133 -0.85 2.30 7.29
C ALA A 133 0.36 1.48 7.76
N ASN A 134 0.47 1.29 9.07
CA ASN A 134 1.31 0.26 9.64
C ASN A 134 0.53 -1.06 9.62
N ALA A 135 1.14 -2.13 9.12
CA ALA A 135 0.55 -3.46 9.16
C ALA A 135 1.51 -4.45 9.82
N GLU A 136 0.93 -5.33 10.62
CA GLU A 136 1.58 -6.49 11.22
C GLU A 136 0.61 -7.68 11.13
N MET A 137 1.13 -8.91 11.14
CA MET A 137 0.29 -10.10 11.18
C MET A 137 -0.51 -10.14 12.48
N GLU A 138 -1.81 -10.42 12.38
CA GLU A 138 -2.64 -10.66 13.56
C GLU A 138 -2.34 -12.08 14.07
N LYS A 139 -1.79 -12.19 15.29
CA LYS A 139 -1.55 -13.48 15.94
C LYS A 139 -2.86 -13.98 16.55
N GLU A 140 -3.21 -15.23 16.27
CA GLU A 140 -4.34 -15.93 16.91
C GLU A 140 -4.13 -16.13 18.42
#